data_AF-A0A3A2I475-F1
#
_entry.id   AF-A0A3A2I475-F1
#
_cell.length_a   1.000
_cell.length_b   1.000
_cell.length_c   1.000
_cell.angle_alpha   90.00
_cell.angle_beta   90.00
_cell.angle_gamma   90.00
#
_symmetry.space_group_name_H-M   'P 1'
#
loop_
_entity.id
_entity.type
_entity.pdbx_description
1 polymer ?
#
loop_
_entity_poly.entity_id
_entity_poly.type
_entity_poly.pdbx_seq_one_letter_code
_entity_poly.pdbx_strand_id
1 'polypeptide(L)'
;MFFLEKSIYPSDYKGAGTQYKERRSFALLEEPHKLVHEHGINALKYGKNADTHSMNNAIKAMEKASYEVVYQLDSLLDNITSAKFC
;
A
#
# COMPACT_ATOMS: atom_id res chain seq x y z
N MET A 1 -1.15 8.58 -14.90
CA MET A 1 -0.02 8.70 -13.96
C MET A 1 -0.63 8.75 -12.56
N PHE A 2 -0.93 7.56 -12.00
CA PHE A 2 -1.58 7.44 -10.70
C PHE A 2 -0.52 7.56 -9.59
N PHE A 3 -0.81 8.38 -8.58
CA PHE A 3 -0.14 8.44 -7.26
C PHE A 3 1.33 8.88 -7.21
N LEU A 4 1.64 10.13 -7.58
CA LEU A 4 2.92 10.77 -7.21
C LEU A 4 2.76 12.21 -6.71
N GLU A 5 1.74 12.50 -5.88
CA GLU A 5 1.60 13.86 -5.32
C GLU A 5 1.35 13.96 -3.81
N LYS A 6 1.63 12.91 -3.02
CA LYS A 6 1.46 12.95 -1.55
C LYS A 6 2.50 12.17 -0.71
N SER A 7 3.64 11.74 -1.24
CA SER A 7 4.57 10.85 -0.50
C SER A 7 5.54 11.53 0.49
N ILE A 8 5.15 12.64 1.13
CA ILE A 8 5.99 13.32 2.15
C ILE A 8 5.29 13.39 3.53
N TYR A 9 4.03 12.97 3.68
CA TYR A 9 3.36 12.99 4.99
C TYR A 9 3.18 11.58 5.58
N PRO A 10 3.36 11.42 6.90
CA PRO A 10 3.07 10.19 7.60
C PRO A 10 1.60 9.85 7.38
N SER A 11 1.28 8.66 6.86
CA SER A 11 0.03 7.88 6.99
C SER A 11 -1.32 8.61 7.19
N ASP A 12 -1.44 9.87 6.80
CA ASP A 12 -2.62 10.69 7.04
C ASP A 12 -3.56 10.29 5.91
N TYR A 13 -4.19 9.12 6.09
CA TYR A 13 -5.41 8.77 5.40
C TYR A 13 -6.36 9.95 5.66
N LYS A 14 -6.38 10.92 4.75
CA LYS A 14 -7.40 11.98 4.69
C LYS A 14 -8.32 11.72 3.50
N GLY A 15 -8.41 10.46 3.10
CA GLY A 15 -9.33 9.98 2.08
C GLY A 15 -10.61 9.41 2.69
N ALA A 16 -11.54 9.05 1.81
CA ALA A 16 -12.83 8.46 2.20
C ALA A 16 -12.71 7.17 3.04
N GLY A 17 -11.55 6.51 3.05
CA GLY A 17 -11.29 5.32 3.86
C GLY A 17 -11.24 5.57 5.38
N THR A 18 -11.06 6.82 5.83
CA THR A 18 -10.96 7.17 7.26
C THR A 18 -12.15 6.75 8.11
N GLN A 19 -13.33 6.63 7.50
CA GLN A 19 -14.53 6.12 8.16
C GLN A 19 -14.34 4.69 8.71
N TYR A 20 -13.34 3.94 8.22
CA TYR A 20 -13.02 2.59 8.65
C TYR A 20 -11.82 2.51 9.60
N LYS A 21 -11.30 3.63 10.12
CA LYS A 21 -10.09 3.68 10.96
C LYS A 21 -10.10 2.75 12.19
N GLU A 22 -11.29 2.46 12.72
CA GLU A 22 -11.47 1.58 13.88
C GLU A 22 -11.40 0.09 13.51
N ARG A 23 -11.33 -0.24 12.21
CA ARG A 23 -11.20 -1.63 11.74
C ARG A 23 -9.73 -2.04 11.73
N ARG A 24 -9.44 -3.20 12.31
CA ARG A 24 -8.08 -3.77 12.31
C ARG A 24 -7.52 -3.93 10.90
N SER A 25 -8.32 -4.43 9.96
CA SER A 25 -7.93 -4.57 8.54
C SER A 25 -7.58 -3.23 7.90
N PHE A 26 -8.22 -2.13 8.30
CA PHE A 26 -7.84 -0.78 7.85
C PHE A 26 -6.48 -0.36 8.43
N ALA A 27 -6.23 -0.59 9.73
CA ALA A 27 -4.94 -0.29 10.34
C ALA A 27 -3.78 -1.10 9.72
N LEU A 28 -4.07 -2.33 9.28
CA LEU A 28 -3.09 -3.21 8.61
C LEU A 28 -2.75 -2.81 7.18
N LEU A 29 -3.49 -1.86 6.55
CA LEU A 29 -3.14 -1.33 5.23
C LEU A 29 -1.87 -0.49 5.24
N GLU A 30 -1.51 0.10 6.39
CA GLU A 30 -0.46 1.10 6.45
C GLU A 30 0.92 0.56 6.06
N GLU A 31 1.33 -0.53 6.68
CA GLU A 31 2.65 -1.10 6.42
C GLU A 31 2.83 -1.55 4.96
N PRO A 32 1.94 -2.37 4.36
CA PRO A 32 2.11 -2.77 2.96
C PRO A 32 2.00 -1.57 1.99
N HIS A 33 1.16 -0.56 2.28
CA HIS A 33 1.07 0.65 1.46
C HIS A 33 2.35 1.50 1.51
N LYS A 34 2.98 1.61 2.68
CA LYS A 34 4.29 2.24 2.84
C LYS A 34 5.37 1.48 2.06
N LEU A 35 5.37 0.16 2.15
CA LEU A 35 6.33 -0.69 1.42
C LEU A 35 6.18 -0.57 -0.10
N VAL A 36 4.96 -0.49 -0.63
CA VAL A 36 4.74 -0.23 -2.06
C VAL A 36 5.41 1.07 -2.50
N HIS A 37 5.21 2.16 -1.75
CA HIS A 37 5.86 3.44 -2.06
C HIS A 37 7.38 3.38 -1.93
N GLU A 38 7.90 2.78 -0.87
CA GLU A 38 9.33 2.66 -0.63
C GLU A 38 10.02 1.88 -1.75
N HIS A 39 9.48 0.72 -2.11
CA HIS A 39 10.02 -0.11 -3.19
C HIS A 39 9.89 0.58 -4.55
N GLY A 40 8.80 1.31 -4.82
CA GLY A 40 8.65 2.12 -6.03
C GLY A 40 9.72 3.21 -6.13
N ILE A 41 9.98 3.94 -5.04
CA ILE A 41 11.04 4.96 -4.98
C ILE A 41 12.41 4.30 -5.22
N ASN A 42 12.68 3.16 -4.59
CA ASN A 42 13.94 2.45 -4.75
C ASN A 42 14.12 1.94 -6.18
N ALA A 43 13.09 1.38 -6.81
CA ALA A 43 13.12 0.96 -8.21
C ALA A 43 13.49 2.14 -9.14
N LEU A 44 12.89 3.31 -8.94
CA LEU A 44 13.22 4.52 -9.70
C LEU A 44 14.67 4.97 -9.47
N LYS A 45 15.17 4.91 -8.22
CA LYS A 45 16.56 5.26 -7.88
C LYS A 45 17.56 4.32 -8.55
N TYR A 46 17.33 3.01 -8.46
CA TYR A 46 18.20 2.01 -9.09
C TYR A 46 18.19 2.11 -10.62
N GLY A 47 17.00 2.29 -11.22
CA GLY A 47 16.86 2.49 -12.66
C GLY A 47 17.61 3.72 -13.18
N LYS A 48 17.58 4.84 -12.44
CA LYS A 48 18.37 6.04 -12.77
C LYS A 48 19.88 5.81 -12.72
N ASN A 49 20.34 4.88 -11.90
CA ASN A 49 21.76 4.51 -11.78
C ASN A 49 22.15 3.33 -12.69
N ALA A 50 21.28 2.93 -13.62
CA ALA A 50 21.45 1.76 -14.50
C ALA A 50 21.66 0.42 -13.77
N ASP A 51 21.34 0.35 -12.46
CA ASP A 51 21.36 -0.88 -11.68
C ASP A 51 20.05 -1.66 -11.90
N THR A 52 20.00 -2.37 -13.02
CA THR A 52 18.81 -3.11 -13.46
C THR A 52 18.49 -4.30 -12.55
N HIS A 53 19.49 -4.89 -11.90
CA HIS A 53 19.28 -6.01 -10.99
C HIS A 53 18.54 -5.56 -9.73
N SER A 54 19.06 -4.52 -9.06
CA SER A 54 18.41 -3.97 -7.86
C SER A 54 17.05 -3.35 -8.18
N MET A 55 16.91 -2.72 -9.36
CA MET A 55 15.61 -2.22 -9.84
C MET A 55 14.59 -3.35 -9.94
N ASN A 56 14.93 -4.48 -10.58
CA ASN A 56 14.01 -5.62 -10.72
C ASN A 56 13.65 -6.24 -9.37
N ASN A 57 14.60 -6.32 -8.43
CA ASN A 57 14.32 -6.81 -7.09
C ASN A 57 13.37 -5.88 -6.32
N ALA A 58 13.56 -4.56 -6.44
CA ALA A 58 12.65 -3.58 -5.87
C ALA A 58 11.23 -3.68 -6.47
N ILE A 59 11.10 -3.87 -7.79
CA ILE A 59 9.79 -4.08 -8.44
C ILE A 59 9.10 -5.34 -7.91
N LYS A 60 9.80 -6.47 -7.78
CA LYS A 60 9.23 -7.70 -7.21
C LYS A 60 8.77 -7.52 -5.76
N ALA A 61 9.55 -6.79 -4.96
CA ALA A 61 9.18 -6.48 -3.59
C ALA A 61 7.94 -5.57 -3.53
N MET A 62 7.85 -4.58 -4.42
CA MET A 62 6.67 -3.73 -4.59
C MET A 62 5.43 -4.55 -4.97
N GLU A 63 5.56 -5.52 -5.87
CA GLU A 63 4.48 -6.41 -6.27
C GLU A 63 3.98 -7.24 -5.09
N LYS A 64 4.90 -7.84 -4.32
CA LYS A 64 4.56 -8.59 -3.10
C LYS A 64 3.80 -7.73 -2.09
N ALA A 65 4.28 -6.52 -1.82
CA ALA A 65 3.60 -5.58 -0.93
C ALA A 65 2.21 -5.18 -1.46
N SER A 66 2.06 -5.08 -2.79
CA SER A 66 0.77 -4.76 -3.42
C SER A 66 -0.26 -5.88 -3.20
N TYR A 67 0.15 -7.15 -3.25
CA TYR A 67 -0.75 -8.26 -2.88
C TYR A 67 -1.24 -8.16 -1.44
N GLU A 68 -0.36 -7.77 -0.50
CA GLU A 68 -0.76 -7.56 0.89
C GLU A 68 -1.77 -6.42 1.05
N VAL A 69 -1.61 -5.31 0.30
CA VAL A 69 -2.62 -4.23 0.28
C VAL A 69 -3.98 -4.78 -0.16
N VAL A 70 -4.02 -5.53 -1.27
CA VAL A 70 -5.28 -6.10 -1.78
C VAL A 70 -5.90 -7.08 -0.79
N TYR A 71 -5.10 -7.92 -0.15
CA TYR A 71 -5.57 -8.85 0.88
C TYR A 71 -6.20 -8.13 2.09
N GLN A 72 -5.60 -7.04 2.56
CA GLN A 72 -6.19 -6.27 3.67
C GLN A 72 -7.45 -5.50 3.24
N LEU A 73 -7.55 -5.07 1.98
CA LEU A 73 -8.77 -4.47 1.43
C LEU A 73 -9.91 -5.48 1.35
N ASP A 74 -9.62 -6.69 0.87
CA ASP A 74 -10.59 -7.80 0.83
C ASP A 74 -11.08 -8.14 2.25
N SER A 75 -10.14 -8.28 3.18
CA SER A 75 -10.46 -8.46 4.61
C SER A 75 -11.30 -7.31 5.17
N LEU A 76 -11.03 -6.06 4.78
CA LEU A 76 -11.83 -4.91 5.21
C LEU A 76 -13.26 -4.98 4.65
N LEU A 77 -13.41 -5.32 3.38
CA LEU A 77 -14.72 -5.51 2.74
C LEU A 77 -15.54 -6.57 3.46
N ASP A 78 -14.95 -7.72 3.76
CA ASP A 78 -15.61 -8.80 4.52
C ASP A 78 -16.07 -8.32 5.90
N ASN A 79 -15.22 -7.58 6.62
CA ASN A 79 -15.54 -7.06 7.95
C ASN A 79 -16.68 -6.04 7.96
N ILE A 80 -16.83 -5.23 6.90
CA ILE A 80 -17.88 -4.20 6.83
C ILE A 80 -19.19 -4.72 6.21
N THR A 81 -19.12 -5.78 5.39
CA THR A 81 -20.31 -6.39 4.76
C THR A 81 -20.93 -7.48 5.63
N SER A 82 -20.11 -8.27 6.33
CA SER A 82 -20.58 -9.32 7.26
C SER A 82 -21.22 -8.74 8.53
N ALA A 83 -21.00 -7.45 8.82
CA ALA A 83 -21.59 -6.75 9.97
C ALA A 83 -23.10 -6.44 9.84
N LYS A 84 -23.80 -6.97 8.80
CA LYS A 84 -25.24 -6.71 8.55
C LYS A 84 -26.20 -7.85 8.92
N PHE A 85 -25.74 -8.88 9.62
CA PHE A 85 -26.62 -9.92 10.17
C PHE A 85 -26.39 -10.15 11.66
N CYS A 86 -26.73 -9.14 12.47
CA CYS A 86 -27.07 -9.29 13.89
C CYS A 86 -28.28 -8.41 14.20
#